data_AF-A0A183EBU0-F1
#
_entry.id   AF-A0A183EBU0-F1
#
_cell.length_a   1.000
_cell.length_b   1.000
_cell.length_c   1.000
_cell.angle_alpha   90.00
_cell.angle_beta   90.00
_cell.angle_gamma   90.00
#
_symmetry.space_group_name_H-M   'P 1'
#
loop_
_entity.id
_entity.type
_entity.pdbx_description
1 polymer ?
#
loop_
_entity_poly.entity_id
_entity_poly.type
_entity_poly.pdbx_seq_one_letter_code
_entity_poly.pdbx_strand_id
1 'polypeptide(L)'
;MGQMYVQLDGRLRLRSNTGLECKLSFKNNDSGPTRQSTFFKGHIFKLEQILKAAYGNWTSFFATCDVNNFNTNYDDWLEIAKQAFNTHLSQKNIPLIQGSKILWKSRPRPSNSSAMYNFTSFTFLLNDPSYITEKIASTDRAAENEKERLEVKQREARALMKKTQEKLPKWFVKQHRKSKDELLWIFTGTYWNREFDGCEDIY
;
A
#
# COMPACT_ATOMS: atom_id res chain seq x y z
N MET A 1 7.65 13.78 24.41
CA MET A 1 7.84 13.17 23.08
C MET A 1 6.52 13.19 22.33
N GLY A 2 6.52 13.41 21.02
CA GLY A 2 5.30 13.52 20.19
C GLY A 2 4.74 12.17 19.75
N GLN A 3 3.52 12.18 19.22
CA GLN A 3 2.87 11.00 18.64
C GLN A 3 3.40 10.73 17.23
N MET A 4 3.84 9.49 16.97
CA MET A 4 4.26 9.07 15.63
C MET A 4 3.06 8.93 14.70
N TYR A 5 3.22 9.34 13.45
CA TYR A 5 2.20 9.22 12.40
C TYR A 5 2.85 8.93 11.05
N VAL A 6 2.03 8.49 10.09
CA VAL A 6 2.44 8.23 8.71
C VAL A 6 1.68 9.17 7.79
N GLN A 7 2.38 9.70 6.79
CA GLN A 7 1.82 10.55 5.75
C GLN A 7 2.32 10.08 4.38
N LEU A 8 1.44 10.16 3.38
CA LEU A 8 1.81 10.02 1.98
C LEU A 8 2.09 11.41 1.40
N ASP A 9 3.18 11.53 0.64
CA ASP A 9 3.48 12.73 -0.14
C ASP A 9 3.99 12.33 -1.54
N GLY A 10 3.71 13.18 -2.53
CA GLY A 10 4.13 12.98 -3.91
C GLY A 10 2.99 12.82 -4.92
N ARG A 11 3.33 12.27 -6.09
CA ARG A 11 2.42 12.11 -7.23
C ARG A 11 2.39 10.66 -7.69
N LEU A 12 1.20 10.12 -7.92
CA LEU A 12 0.98 8.81 -8.51
C LEU A 12 0.47 8.99 -9.94
N ARG A 13 1.06 8.27 -10.89
CA ARG A 13 0.63 8.24 -12.29
C ARG A 13 0.43 6.79 -12.74
N LEU A 14 -0.82 6.44 -13.03
CA LEU A 14 -1.20 5.12 -13.55
C LEU A 14 -1.53 5.26 -15.02
N ARG A 15 -0.98 4.37 -15.87
CA ARG A 15 -1.20 4.38 -17.32
C ARG A 15 -1.71 3.02 -17.76
N SER A 16 -2.77 3.03 -18.55
CA SER A 16 -3.25 1.86 -19.28
C SER A 16 -2.70 1.87 -20.71
N ASN A 17 -2.54 0.69 -21.29
CA ASN A 17 -2.28 0.50 -22.72
C ASN A 17 -3.41 1.02 -23.62
N THR A 18 -4.61 1.25 -23.07
CA THR A 18 -5.76 1.81 -23.80
C THR A 18 -5.74 3.34 -23.96
N GLY A 19 -4.68 4.00 -23.47
CA GLY A 19 -4.56 5.46 -23.50
C GLY A 19 -5.28 6.18 -22.35
N LEU A 20 -5.84 5.44 -21.39
CA LEU A 20 -6.31 5.99 -20.12
C LEU A 20 -5.14 6.27 -19.18
N GLU A 21 -5.17 7.41 -18.51
CA GLU A 21 -4.16 7.80 -17.52
C GLU A 21 -4.84 8.39 -16.27
N CYS A 22 -4.42 7.98 -15.08
CA CYS A 22 -4.87 8.57 -13.82
C CYS A 22 -3.68 9.25 -13.13
N LYS A 23 -3.83 10.52 -12.77
CA LYS A 23 -2.79 11.30 -12.07
C LYS A 23 -3.35 11.77 -10.73
N LEU A 24 -2.75 11.33 -9.62
CA LEU A 24 -3.12 11.73 -8.26
C LEU A 24 -1.96 12.49 -7.60
N SER A 25 -2.30 13.41 -6.70
CA SER A 25 -1.38 14.22 -5.92
C SER A 25 -1.76 14.12 -4.44
N PHE A 26 -0.79 13.73 -3.62
CA PHE A 26 -0.90 13.58 -2.16
C PHE A 26 -0.25 14.76 -1.41
N LYS A 27 0.00 15.86 -2.13
CA LYS A 27 0.67 17.03 -1.57
C LYS A 27 -0.06 17.57 -0.35
N ASN A 28 0.73 17.82 0.68
CA ASN A 28 0.28 18.53 1.86
C ASN A 28 0.64 20.01 1.73
N ASN A 29 -0.38 20.85 1.55
CA ASN A 29 -0.23 22.31 1.54
C ASN A 29 -0.68 22.93 2.87
N ASP A 30 -0.95 22.14 3.92
CA ASP A 30 -1.40 22.66 5.20
C ASP A 30 -0.23 23.26 5.99
N SER A 31 -0.35 24.55 6.30
CA SER A 31 0.53 25.28 7.22
C SER A 31 0.08 25.15 8.69
N GLY A 32 -0.98 24.38 8.95
CA GLY A 32 -1.61 24.21 10.26
C GLY A 32 -0.81 23.37 11.28
N PRO A 33 -1.21 23.39 12.56
CA PRO A 33 -0.46 22.82 13.67
C PRO A 33 -0.32 21.29 13.62
N THR A 34 -1.26 20.59 12.99
CA THR A 34 -1.23 19.12 12.91
C THR A 34 -0.38 18.60 11.75
N ARG A 35 -0.06 19.44 10.74
CA ARG A 35 0.69 19.08 9.50
C ARG A 35 0.32 17.72 8.88
N GLN A 36 -0.85 17.16 9.18
CA GLN A 36 -1.27 15.82 8.74
C GLN A 36 -2.33 15.99 7.66
N SER A 37 -1.94 15.78 6.40
CA SER A 37 -2.91 15.67 5.31
C SER A 37 -3.11 14.21 4.94
N THR A 38 -4.36 13.77 5.02
CA THR A 38 -4.79 12.46 4.52
C THR A 38 -5.50 12.57 3.17
N PHE A 39 -5.59 13.78 2.61
CA PHE A 39 -6.36 14.08 1.41
C PHE A 39 -5.52 13.99 0.15
N PHE A 40 -6.17 13.63 -0.95
CA PHE A 40 -5.56 13.63 -2.27
C PHE A 40 -6.54 14.17 -3.32
N LYS A 41 -5.99 14.67 -4.42
CA LYS A 41 -6.76 15.07 -5.59
C LYS A 41 -6.06 14.69 -6.88
N GLY A 42 -6.82 14.60 -7.96
CA GLY A 42 -6.31 14.16 -9.23
C GLY A 42 -7.35 14.13 -10.33
N HIS A 43 -6.95 13.60 -11.46
CA HIS A 43 -7.77 13.54 -12.66
C HIS A 43 -7.52 12.25 -13.43
N ILE A 44 -8.58 11.79 -14.10
CA ILE A 44 -8.54 10.68 -15.04
C ILE A 44 -8.63 11.28 -16.45
N PHE A 45 -7.72 10.84 -17.31
CA PHE A 45 -7.54 11.33 -18.68
C PHE A 45 -7.77 10.21 -19.68
N LYS A 46 -8.23 10.56 -20.88
CA LYS A 46 -8.18 9.72 -22.08
C LYS A 46 -7.60 10.55 -23.20
N LEU A 47 -6.45 10.14 -23.75
CA LEU A 47 -5.77 10.87 -24.83
C LEU A 47 -5.62 12.37 -24.50
N GLU A 48 -5.08 12.67 -23.32
CA GLU A 48 -4.86 14.02 -22.78
C GLU A 48 -6.10 14.83 -22.38
N GLN A 49 -7.31 14.41 -22.75
CA GLN A 49 -8.56 15.03 -22.31
C GLN A 49 -8.94 14.57 -20.91
N ILE A 50 -9.30 15.50 -20.02
CA ILE A 50 -9.79 15.17 -18.67
C ILE A 50 -11.21 14.62 -18.78
N LEU A 51 -11.43 13.41 -18.29
CA LEU A 51 -12.76 12.78 -18.25
C LEU A 51 -13.47 12.99 -16.92
N LYS A 52 -12.74 12.86 -15.81
CA LYS A 52 -13.27 12.94 -14.45
C LYS A 52 -12.23 13.50 -13.50
N ALA A 53 -12.70 14.21 -12.48
CA ALA A 53 -11.88 14.50 -11.32
C ALA A 53 -11.93 13.34 -10.32
N ALA A 54 -10.85 13.15 -9.59
CA ALA A 54 -10.70 12.14 -8.56
C ALA A 54 -10.21 12.80 -7.27
N TYR A 55 -10.79 12.40 -6.14
CA TYR A 55 -10.46 12.99 -4.85
C TYR A 55 -10.81 12.04 -3.71
N GLY A 56 -10.31 12.35 -2.53
CA GLY A 56 -10.73 11.66 -1.33
C GLY A 56 -9.69 11.74 -0.24
N ASN A 57 -9.70 10.71 0.58
CA ASN A 57 -8.83 10.59 1.73
C ASN A 57 -8.28 9.15 1.76
N TRP A 58 -6.96 9.00 1.66
CA TRP A 58 -6.33 7.69 1.48
C TRP A 58 -6.51 6.75 2.68
N THR A 59 -6.93 7.29 3.83
CA THR A 59 -7.29 6.49 5.01
C THR A 59 -8.75 6.04 5.04
N SER A 60 -9.63 6.67 4.24
CA SER A 60 -11.07 6.48 4.36
C SER A 60 -11.82 6.22 3.05
N PHE A 61 -11.58 6.96 1.97
CA PHE A 61 -12.29 6.74 0.71
C PHE A 61 -11.62 7.33 -0.54
N PHE A 62 -12.05 6.84 -1.70
CA PHE A 62 -11.73 7.35 -3.03
C PHE A 62 -13.05 7.61 -3.76
N ALA A 63 -13.23 8.80 -4.31
CA ALA A 63 -14.38 9.15 -5.14
C ALA A 63 -13.96 9.83 -6.45
N THR A 64 -14.87 9.82 -7.42
CA THR A 64 -14.77 10.58 -8.67
C THR A 64 -16.01 11.40 -8.90
N CYS A 65 -15.88 12.57 -9.50
CA CYS A 65 -17.00 13.42 -9.89
C CYS A 65 -16.75 14.10 -11.24
N ASP A 66 -17.74 14.86 -11.70
CA ASP A 66 -17.59 15.74 -12.84
C ASP A 66 -16.53 16.82 -12.59
N VAL A 67 -15.80 17.20 -13.63
CA VAL A 67 -14.69 18.17 -13.54
C VAL A 67 -15.18 19.56 -13.15
N ASN A 68 -16.35 19.98 -13.65
CA ASN A 68 -16.90 21.29 -13.32
C ASN A 68 -17.33 21.34 -11.84
N ASN A 69 -18.06 20.32 -11.39
CA ASN A 69 -18.45 20.21 -9.98
C ASN A 69 -17.23 20.16 -9.06
N PHE A 70 -16.18 19.46 -9.48
CA PHE A 70 -14.93 19.42 -8.73
C PHE A 70 -14.28 20.80 -8.59
N ASN A 71 -14.09 21.50 -9.71
CA ASN A 71 -13.43 22.81 -9.71
C ASN A 71 -14.20 23.85 -8.88
N THR A 72 -15.54 23.78 -8.88
CA THR A 72 -16.37 24.71 -8.10
C THR A 72 -16.38 24.39 -6.61
N ASN A 73 -16.40 23.10 -6.21
CA ASN A 73 -16.73 22.72 -4.84
C ASN A 73 -15.57 22.08 -4.05
N TYR A 74 -14.42 21.81 -4.67
CA TYR A 74 -13.35 21.04 -4.02
C TYR A 74 -12.72 21.75 -2.83
N ASP A 75 -12.47 23.06 -2.93
CA ASP A 75 -11.80 23.79 -1.85
C ASP A 75 -12.73 23.91 -0.63
N ASP A 76 -14.01 24.20 -0.83
CA ASP A 76 -15.03 24.18 0.23
C ASP A 76 -15.17 22.80 0.87
N TRP A 77 -15.22 21.75 0.04
CA TRP A 77 -15.25 20.37 0.50
C TRP A 77 -14.02 20.02 1.35
N LEU A 78 -12.83 20.46 0.91
CA LEU A 78 -11.57 20.15 1.58
C LEU A 78 -11.51 20.79 2.96
N GLU A 79 -11.98 22.03 3.11
CA GLU A 79 -12.02 22.71 4.41
C GLU A 79 -12.98 22.01 5.39
N ILE A 80 -14.18 21.64 4.94
CA ILE A 80 -15.13 20.85 5.74
C ILE A 80 -14.50 19.50 6.14
N ALA A 81 -13.84 18.83 5.20
CA ALA A 81 -13.23 17.53 5.43
C ALA A 81 -12.07 17.61 6.44
N LYS A 82 -11.23 18.65 6.37
CA LYS A 82 -10.14 18.92 7.33
C LYS A 82 -10.69 19.18 8.73
N GLN A 83 -11.75 19.98 8.86
CA GLN A 83 -12.38 20.27 10.15
C GLN A 83 -12.94 18.99 10.80
N ALA A 84 -13.63 18.15 10.01
CA ALA A 84 -14.13 16.86 10.49
C ALA A 84 -13.00 15.91 10.90
N PHE A 85 -11.87 15.92 10.18
CA PHE A 85 -10.70 15.11 10.52
C PHE A 85 -10.06 15.53 11.84
N ASN A 86 -9.87 16.84 12.07
CA ASN A 86 -9.23 17.38 13.27
C ASN A 86 -10.07 17.22 14.54
N THR A 87 -11.40 17.21 14.42
CA THR A 87 -12.31 17.11 15.57
C THR A 87 -12.56 15.67 16.03
N HIS A 88 -11.96 14.66 15.37
CA HIS A 88 -12.26 13.23 15.55
C HIS A 88 -13.75 12.87 15.41
N LEU A 89 -14.59 13.81 14.96
CA LEU A 89 -15.99 13.58 14.66
C LEU A 89 -16.05 12.62 13.49
N SER A 90 -16.60 11.43 13.77
CA SER A 90 -16.78 10.30 12.85
C SER A 90 -16.54 10.66 11.38
N GLN A 91 -15.39 10.23 10.84
CA GLN A 91 -15.03 10.27 9.41
C GLN A 91 -16.11 9.70 8.47
N LYS A 92 -17.16 9.10 9.04
CA LYS A 92 -18.32 8.52 8.36
C LYS A 92 -19.24 9.54 7.66
N ASN A 93 -19.23 10.82 8.06
CA ASN A 93 -20.22 11.82 7.60
C ASN A 93 -19.63 13.02 6.82
N ILE A 94 -18.46 12.88 6.19
CA ILE A 94 -17.97 13.94 5.30
C ILE A 94 -18.85 13.94 4.03
N PRO A 95 -19.56 15.04 3.70
CA PRO A 95 -20.39 15.10 2.50
C PRO A 95 -19.52 14.92 1.26
N LEU A 96 -20.07 14.27 0.24
CA LEU A 96 -19.40 14.17 -1.06
C LEU A 96 -19.74 15.39 -1.92
N ILE A 97 -18.84 15.74 -2.84
CA ILE A 97 -19.14 16.71 -3.90
C ILE A 97 -20.34 16.18 -4.70
N GLN A 98 -21.26 17.05 -5.09
CA GLN A 98 -22.46 16.64 -5.82
C GLN A 98 -22.13 15.86 -7.10
N GLY A 99 -22.85 14.76 -7.33
CA GLY A 99 -22.61 13.86 -8.47
C GLY A 99 -21.38 12.96 -8.33
N SER A 100 -20.79 12.88 -7.13
CA SER A 100 -19.69 11.96 -6.88
C SER A 100 -20.13 10.50 -6.87
N LYS A 101 -19.23 9.64 -7.36
CA LYS A 101 -19.30 8.19 -7.25
C LYS A 101 -18.12 7.70 -6.41
N ILE A 102 -18.40 6.97 -5.33
CA ILE A 102 -17.36 6.31 -4.53
C ILE A 102 -16.82 5.10 -5.32
N LEU A 103 -15.50 5.02 -5.46
CA LEU A 103 -14.81 3.86 -6.04
C LEU A 103 -14.26 2.91 -4.97
N TRP A 104 -13.86 3.45 -3.82
CA TRP A 104 -13.34 2.66 -2.71
C TRP A 104 -13.67 3.33 -1.37
N LYS A 105 -13.86 2.51 -0.34
CA LYS A 105 -14.04 2.94 1.05
C LYS A 105 -13.29 1.97 1.97
N SER A 106 -12.60 2.50 2.96
CA SER A 106 -11.90 1.67 3.95
C SER A 106 -12.90 0.89 4.81
N ARG A 107 -12.52 -0.34 5.15
CA ARG A 107 -13.25 -1.13 6.14
C ARG A 107 -12.93 -0.60 7.53
N PRO A 108 -13.90 -0.54 8.46
CA PRO A 108 -13.63 -0.17 9.83
C PRO A 108 -12.62 -1.15 10.44
N ARG A 109 -11.71 -0.63 11.27
CA ARG A 109 -10.82 -1.48 12.05
C ARG A 109 -11.60 -2.23 13.14
N PRO A 110 -11.16 -3.44 13.52
CA PRO A 110 -11.68 -4.14 14.69
C PRO A 110 -11.63 -3.29 15.96
N SER A 111 -12.54 -3.53 16.90
CA SER A 111 -12.61 -2.79 18.16
C SER A 111 -11.34 -2.90 19.00
N ASN A 112 -10.65 -4.04 18.95
CA ASN A 112 -9.39 -4.29 19.65
C ASN A 112 -8.14 -3.82 18.88
N SER A 113 -8.29 -3.13 17.75
CA SER A 113 -7.16 -2.76 16.89
C SER A 113 -6.11 -1.88 17.59
N SER A 114 -6.54 -0.94 18.46
CA SER A 114 -5.62 -0.07 19.21
C SER A 114 -4.69 -0.82 20.16
N ALA A 115 -5.17 -1.92 20.75
CA ALA A 115 -4.36 -2.81 21.59
C ALA A 115 -3.46 -3.76 20.76
N MET A 116 -3.69 -3.83 19.45
CA MET A 116 -3.06 -4.79 18.54
C MET A 116 -2.37 -4.05 17.38
N TYR A 117 -1.47 -3.13 17.71
CA TYR A 117 -0.62 -2.40 16.76
C TYR A 117 -1.39 -1.62 15.67
N ASN A 118 -2.66 -1.26 15.91
CA ASN A 118 -3.55 -0.64 14.93
C ASN A 118 -3.82 -1.49 13.68
N PHE A 119 -3.74 -2.82 13.80
CA PHE A 119 -3.97 -3.75 12.69
C PHE A 119 -5.40 -3.71 12.15
N THR A 120 -5.51 -3.95 10.84
CA THR A 120 -6.78 -4.20 10.17
C THR A 120 -7.20 -5.66 10.36
N SER A 121 -8.48 -5.97 10.14
CA SER A 121 -8.93 -7.38 10.10
C SER A 121 -8.15 -8.22 9.10
N PHE A 122 -7.77 -7.63 7.95
CA PHE A 122 -6.95 -8.31 6.96
C PHE A 122 -5.55 -8.62 7.48
N THR A 123 -4.93 -7.68 8.18
CA THR A 123 -3.59 -7.84 8.77
C THR A 123 -3.55 -8.95 9.82
N PHE A 124 -4.60 -9.10 10.63
CA PHE A 124 -4.68 -10.20 11.60
C PHE A 124 -4.60 -11.59 10.97
N LEU A 125 -5.09 -11.74 9.73
CA LEU A 125 -5.12 -13.03 9.04
C LEU A 125 -3.78 -13.38 8.38
N LEU A 126 -2.85 -12.41 8.22
CA LEU A 126 -1.59 -12.64 7.48
C LEU A 126 -0.64 -13.62 8.18
N ASN A 127 -0.75 -13.77 9.51
CA ASN A 127 0.09 -14.68 10.30
C ASN A 127 -0.76 -15.66 11.13
N ASP A 128 -1.98 -15.95 10.68
CA ASP A 128 -2.86 -16.89 11.37
C ASP A 128 -2.58 -18.33 10.91
N PRO A 129 -2.04 -19.20 11.78
CA PRO A 129 -1.70 -20.57 11.40
C PRO A 129 -2.94 -21.46 11.18
N SER A 130 -4.12 -21.03 11.65
CA SER A 130 -5.35 -21.84 11.57
C SER A 130 -5.84 -22.07 10.13
N TYR A 131 -5.40 -21.23 9.18
CA TYR A 131 -5.77 -21.33 7.76
C TYR A 131 -4.73 -22.09 6.91
N ILE A 132 -3.67 -22.62 7.52
CA ILE A 132 -2.65 -23.40 6.81
C ILE A 132 -3.15 -24.85 6.71
N THR A 133 -3.85 -25.16 5.61
CA THR A 133 -4.39 -26.50 5.33
C THR A 133 -3.50 -27.32 4.39
N GLU A 134 -2.58 -26.67 3.67
CA GLU A 134 -1.72 -27.28 2.67
C GLU A 134 -0.24 -27.23 3.06
N LYS A 135 0.59 -28.02 2.36
CA LYS A 135 2.05 -27.96 2.49
C LYS A 135 2.52 -26.54 2.12
N ILE A 136 3.25 -25.91 3.02
CA ILE A 136 3.92 -24.61 2.83
C ILE A 136 5.43 -24.82 2.72
N ALA A 137 6.14 -23.86 2.13
CA ALA A 137 7.59 -23.92 2.07
C ALA A 137 8.18 -23.74 3.47
N SER A 138 9.32 -24.37 3.75
CA SER A 138 10.04 -24.19 5.02
C SER A 138 10.30 -22.72 5.34
N THR A 139 10.44 -21.88 4.31
CA THR A 139 10.73 -20.45 4.38
C THR A 139 9.57 -19.55 4.81
N ASP A 140 8.32 -20.03 4.84
CA ASP A 140 7.12 -19.17 4.96
C ASP A 140 6.86 -18.59 6.36
N ARG A 141 7.54 -19.04 7.43
CA ARG A 141 7.15 -18.71 8.82
C ARG A 141 8.17 -17.87 9.59
N ALA A 142 7.95 -16.57 9.76
CA ALA A 142 8.81 -15.78 10.65
C ALA A 142 8.61 -16.15 12.13
N ALA A 143 9.68 -16.53 12.83
CA ALA A 143 9.69 -16.75 14.27
C ALA A 143 10.27 -15.52 14.98
N GLU A 144 9.40 -14.61 15.45
CA GLU A 144 9.83 -13.38 16.16
C GLU A 144 10.67 -13.69 17.41
N ASN A 145 10.34 -14.78 18.12
CA ASN A 145 11.05 -15.21 19.33
C ASN A 145 12.50 -15.66 19.08
N GLU A 146 12.89 -15.88 17.83
CA GLU A 146 14.24 -16.30 17.45
C GLU A 146 14.97 -15.25 16.62
N LYS A 147 14.47 -14.00 16.57
CA LYS A 147 15.00 -12.94 15.70
C LYS A 147 16.53 -12.82 15.74
N GLU A 148 17.12 -12.77 16.94
CA GLU A 148 18.58 -12.64 17.10
C GLU A 148 19.33 -13.87 16.55
N ARG A 149 18.86 -15.08 16.87
CA ARG A 149 19.43 -16.34 16.35
C ARG A 149 19.36 -16.37 14.82
N LEU A 150 18.22 -16.00 14.23
CA LEU A 150 18.02 -15.99 12.78
C LEU A 150 18.91 -14.95 12.09
N GLU A 151 19.06 -13.76 12.66
CA GLU A 151 19.96 -12.73 12.13
C GLU A 151 21.43 -13.18 12.15
N VAL A 152 21.86 -13.86 13.22
CA VAL A 152 23.23 -14.44 13.31
C VAL A 152 23.41 -15.55 12.28
N LYS A 153 22.49 -16.52 12.20
CA LYS A 153 22.52 -17.61 11.20
C LYS A 153 22.61 -17.05 9.77
N GLN A 154 21.82 -16.03 9.44
CA GLN A 154 21.87 -15.37 8.13
C GLN A 154 23.19 -14.64 7.89
N ARG A 155 23.78 -14.00 8.91
CA ARG A 155 25.06 -13.30 8.79
C ARG A 155 26.21 -14.28 8.51
N GLU A 156 26.22 -15.41 9.23
CA GLU A 156 27.20 -16.49 9.02
C GLU A 156 27.07 -17.11 7.62
N ALA A 157 25.83 -17.42 7.19
CA ALA A 157 25.57 -17.91 5.85
C ALA A 157 26.07 -16.94 4.77
N ARG A 158 25.82 -15.62 4.92
CA ARG A 158 26.34 -14.59 4.00
C ARG A 158 27.87 -14.52 3.99
N ALA A 159 28.52 -14.66 5.15
CA ALA A 159 29.98 -14.66 5.24
C ALA A 159 30.61 -15.86 4.52
N LEU A 160 30.00 -17.04 4.63
CA LEU A 160 30.40 -18.23 3.89
C LEU A 160 30.15 -18.06 2.38
N MET A 161 29.03 -17.43 2.01
CA MET A 161 28.66 -17.18 0.62
C MET A 161 29.56 -16.19 -0.12
N LYS A 162 30.22 -15.24 0.57
CA LYS A 162 31.24 -14.40 -0.06
C LYS A 162 32.42 -15.21 -0.64
N LYS A 163 32.60 -16.46 -0.18
CA LYS A 163 33.64 -17.39 -0.66
C LYS A 163 33.11 -18.37 -1.72
N THR A 164 31.79 -18.42 -1.96
CA THR A 164 31.14 -19.32 -2.92
C THR A 164 30.23 -18.52 -3.88
N GLN A 165 29.44 -19.19 -4.71
CA GLN A 165 28.55 -18.53 -5.67
C GLN A 165 27.32 -17.92 -4.95
N GLU A 166 26.85 -16.76 -5.43
CA GLU A 166 25.68 -16.06 -4.89
C GLU A 166 24.41 -16.92 -5.04
N LYS A 167 23.66 -17.13 -3.95
CA LYS A 167 22.36 -17.81 -4.01
C LYS A 167 21.30 -16.86 -4.54
N LEU A 168 20.56 -17.33 -5.55
CA LEU A 168 19.44 -16.60 -6.15
C LEU A 168 18.11 -17.07 -5.52
N PRO A 169 17.09 -16.19 -5.47
CA PRO A 169 15.78 -16.58 -4.96
C PRO A 169 15.15 -17.67 -5.84
N LYS A 170 14.58 -18.70 -5.21
CA LYS A 170 14.05 -19.90 -5.90
C LYS A 170 12.86 -19.61 -6.82
N TRP A 171 11.99 -18.69 -6.42
CA TRP A 171 10.68 -18.46 -7.07
C TRP A 171 10.66 -17.25 -8.01
N PHE A 172 11.79 -16.56 -8.18
CA PHE A 172 11.88 -15.37 -9.00
C PHE A 172 13.17 -15.35 -9.80
N VAL A 173 13.08 -14.93 -11.06
CA VAL A 173 14.24 -14.76 -11.94
C VAL A 173 14.46 -13.29 -12.26
N LYS A 174 15.74 -12.88 -12.34
CA LYS A 174 16.10 -11.54 -12.81
C LYS A 174 15.91 -11.49 -14.32
N GLN A 175 15.07 -10.57 -14.81
CA GLN A 175 14.95 -10.27 -16.23
C GLN A 175 15.35 -8.82 -16.50
N HIS A 176 16.29 -8.64 -17.43
CA HIS A 176 16.65 -7.31 -17.94
C HIS A 176 15.65 -6.88 -19.02
N ARG A 177 15.00 -5.73 -18.84
CA ARG A 177 14.28 -5.07 -19.93
C ARG A 177 15.25 -4.21 -20.75
N LYS A 178 15.09 -4.23 -22.08
CA LYS A 178 15.93 -3.48 -23.03
C LYS A 178 15.75 -1.95 -22.97
N SER A 179 14.75 -1.41 -22.27
CA SER A 179 14.32 -0.01 -22.47
C SER A 179 14.19 0.86 -21.22
N LYS A 180 14.74 0.47 -20.06
CA LYS A 180 14.88 1.29 -18.83
C LYS A 180 15.69 0.48 -17.82
N ASP A 181 16.42 1.16 -16.93
CA ASP A 181 17.22 0.60 -15.81
C ASP A 181 16.40 -0.15 -14.73
N GLU A 182 15.32 -0.82 -15.12
CA GLU A 182 14.41 -1.52 -14.22
C GLU A 182 14.78 -3.01 -14.22
N LEU A 183 15.52 -3.42 -13.20
CA LEU A 183 15.70 -4.82 -12.86
C LEU A 183 14.34 -5.38 -12.42
N LEU A 184 13.77 -6.29 -13.20
CA LEU A 184 12.51 -6.95 -12.86
C LEU A 184 12.78 -8.33 -12.28
N TRP A 185 12.15 -8.59 -11.13
CA TRP A 185 12.02 -9.94 -10.58
C TRP A 185 10.72 -10.54 -11.05
N ILE A 186 10.79 -11.58 -11.89
CA ILE A 186 9.63 -12.22 -12.48
C ILE A 186 9.38 -13.53 -11.78
N PHE A 187 8.15 -13.70 -11.30
CA PHE A 187 7.69 -14.94 -10.69
C PHE A 187 7.81 -16.11 -11.68
N THR A 188 8.39 -17.22 -11.24
CA THR A 188 8.63 -18.41 -12.09
C THR A 188 7.37 -19.23 -12.37
N GLY A 189 6.29 -19.04 -11.59
CA GLY A 189 5.08 -19.87 -11.69
C GLY A 189 5.17 -21.18 -10.90
N THR A 190 6.34 -21.54 -10.36
CA THR A 190 6.59 -22.90 -9.86
C THR A 190 6.32 -23.10 -8.36
N TYR A 191 6.17 -22.02 -7.58
CA TYR A 191 5.90 -22.13 -6.12
C TYR A 191 4.65 -22.98 -5.83
N TRP A 192 3.63 -22.85 -6.66
CA TRP A 192 2.34 -23.54 -6.49
C TRP A 192 2.39 -25.04 -6.85
N ASN A 193 3.48 -25.54 -7.43
CA ASN A 193 3.66 -26.97 -7.69
C ASN A 193 3.94 -27.77 -6.40
N ARG A 194 4.21 -27.08 -5.28
CA ARG A 194 4.49 -27.68 -3.95
C ARG A 194 5.75 -28.55 -3.88
N GLU A 195 6.62 -28.45 -4.88
CA GLU A 195 7.96 -29.05 -4.93
C GLU A 195 8.94 -28.23 -4.06
N PHE A 196 8.83 -28.40 -2.74
CA PHE A 196 9.66 -27.69 -1.76
C PHE A 196 10.95 -28.40 -1.41
N ASP A 197 11.25 -29.50 -2.09
CA ASP A 197 12.50 -30.23 -1.90
C ASP A 197 13.67 -29.32 -2.33
N GLY A 198 14.69 -29.22 -1.46
CA GLY A 198 15.79 -28.27 -1.63
C GLY A 198 15.41 -26.79 -1.39
N CYS A 199 14.30 -26.49 -0.73
CA CYS A 199 14.12 -25.18 -0.10
C CYS A 199 15.15 -24.99 1.00
N GLU A 200 15.69 -23.79 1.12
CA GLU A 200 16.70 -23.49 2.13
C GLU A 200 16.10 -23.55 3.53
N ASP A 201 16.89 -24.10 4.46
CA ASP A 201 16.57 -24.06 5.88
C ASP A 201 17.10 -22.77 6.50
N ILE A 202 16.23 -21.77 6.56
CA ILE A 202 16.54 -20.44 7.10
C ILE A 202 16.24 -20.31 8.60
N TYR A 203 15.80 -21.38 9.28
CA TYR A 203 15.39 -21.39 10.70
C TYR A 203 16.37 -22.13 11.62
#